data_AF-A0A2E3GZT4-F1
#
_entry.id   AF-A0A2E3GZT4-F1
#
_cell.length_a   1.000
_cell.length_b   1.000
_cell.length_c   1.000
_cell.angle_alpha   90.00
_cell.angle_beta   90.00
_cell.angle_gamma   90.00
#
_symmetry.space_group_name_H-M   'P 1'
#
loop_
_entity.id
_entity.type
_entity.pdbx_description
1 polymer ?
#
loop_
_entity_poly.entity_id
_entity_poly.type
_entity_poly.pdbx_seq_one_letter_code
_entity_poly.pdbx_strand_id
1 'polypeptide(L)'
;MARSWEDLTARVISGLGMVVIGLAVIWAGGHILRIGFALIAAGMVWELVRLLVPEARRSALAMSGAAGAALIGALYLPVLLALPLLLAPAMAGIAWVPRHRVLYLSFTAMIIVAAFGMVQLREVSGMGWLLWLVLVVVATDVAGYFA
;
A
#
# COMPACT_ATOMS: atom_id res chain seq x y z
N MET A 1 -22.99 -0.41 -30.13
CA MET A 1 -22.40 -1.67 -29.62
C MET A 1 -20.90 -1.64 -29.90
N ALA A 2 -20.15 -0.80 -29.18
CA ALA A 2 -18.69 -0.60 -29.31
C ALA A 2 -17.98 -0.63 -27.93
N ARG A 3 -18.70 -1.08 -26.89
CA ARG A 3 -18.34 -0.89 -25.48
C ARG A 3 -17.22 -1.82 -24.97
N SER A 4 -16.86 -2.88 -25.69
CA SER A 4 -15.90 -3.89 -25.20
C SER A 4 -14.44 -3.53 -25.48
N TRP A 5 -14.17 -2.77 -26.55
CA TRP A 5 -12.79 -2.47 -26.99
C TRP A 5 -12.23 -1.20 -26.36
N GLU A 6 -13.03 -0.13 -26.24
CA GLU A 6 -12.61 1.10 -25.54
C GLU A 6 -12.33 0.86 -24.04
N ASP A 7 -13.13 0.01 -23.39
CA ASP A 7 -12.92 -0.38 -21.99
C ASP A 7 -11.60 -1.18 -21.85
N LEU A 8 -11.30 -2.06 -22.80
CA LEU A 8 -10.04 -2.81 -22.81
C LEU A 8 -8.84 -1.88 -22.99
N THR A 9 -8.88 -0.96 -23.96
CA THR A 9 -7.79 0.00 -24.21
C THR A 9 -7.55 0.89 -22.98
N ALA A 10 -8.62 1.38 -22.33
CA ALA A 10 -8.49 2.18 -21.12
C ALA A 10 -7.80 1.41 -19.98
N ARG A 11 -8.15 0.13 -19.78
CA ARG A 11 -7.52 -0.74 -18.77
C ARG A 11 -6.06 -1.06 -19.07
N VAL A 12 -5.73 -1.31 -20.34
CA VAL A 12 -4.35 -1.57 -20.76
C VAL A 12 -3.48 -0.33 -20.54
N ILE A 13 -3.96 0.86 -20.91
CA ILE A 13 -3.22 2.10 -20.74
C ILE A 13 -3.02 2.43 -19.25
N SER A 14 -4.06 2.29 -18.43
CA SER A 14 -3.95 2.54 -16.98
C SER A 14 -3.01 1.53 -16.31
N GLY A 15 -3.10 0.25 -16.69
CA GLY A 15 -2.19 -0.80 -16.23
C GLY A 15 -0.73 -0.50 -16.59
N LEU A 16 -0.46 -0.15 -17.85
CA LEU A 16 0.88 0.22 -18.30
C LEU A 16 1.41 1.45 -17.55
N GLY A 17 0.55 2.46 -17.35
CA GLY A 17 0.89 3.65 -16.57
C GLY A 17 1.29 3.30 -15.13
N MET A 18 0.53 2.44 -14.45
CA MET A 18 0.87 1.97 -13.10
C MET A 18 2.19 1.22 -13.07
N VAL A 19 2.47 0.36 -14.06
CA VAL A 19 3.77 -0.34 -14.16
C VAL A 19 4.91 0.66 -14.31
N VAL A 20 4.79 1.62 -15.23
CA VAL A 20 5.83 2.64 -15.47
C VAL A 20 6.08 3.47 -14.22
N ILE A 21 5.02 3.96 -13.56
CA ILE A 21 5.14 4.76 -12.32
C ILE A 21 5.77 3.92 -11.21
N GLY A 22 5.31 2.69 -11.00
CA GLY A 22 5.85 1.78 -9.99
C GLY A 22 7.34 1.52 -10.24
N LEU A 23 7.72 1.21 -11.49
CA LEU A 23 9.11 0.99 -11.86
C LEU A 23 9.97 2.24 -11.69
N ALA A 24 9.44 3.43 -11.99
CA ALA A 24 10.14 4.70 -11.80
C ALA A 24 10.39 5.01 -10.32
N VAL A 25 9.38 4.81 -9.45
CA VAL A 25 9.52 4.97 -7.98
C VAL A 25 10.55 3.99 -7.44
N ILE A 26 10.46 2.74 -7.88
CA ILE A 26 11.41 1.69 -7.56
C ILE A 26 12.80 2.11 -8.05
N TRP A 27 12.96 2.53 -9.29
CA TRP A 27 14.25 2.96 -9.88
C TRP A 27 14.89 4.11 -9.11
N ALA A 28 14.12 5.15 -8.78
CA ALA A 28 14.60 6.31 -8.05
C ALA A 28 15.15 5.96 -6.65
N GLY A 29 14.52 5.03 -5.92
CA GLY A 29 14.97 4.62 -4.60
C GLY A 29 14.90 5.73 -3.54
N GLY A 30 15.60 5.52 -2.41
CA GLY A 30 15.78 6.53 -1.36
C GLY A 30 14.48 7.18 -0.87
N HIS A 31 14.49 8.51 -0.74
CA HIS A 31 13.33 9.27 -0.26
C HIS A 31 12.10 9.13 -1.17
N ILE A 32 12.29 9.03 -2.48
CA ILE A 32 11.18 8.88 -3.45
C ILE A 32 10.47 7.55 -3.23
N LEU A 33 11.23 6.46 -3.02
CA LEU A 33 10.68 5.14 -2.68
C LEU A 33 9.90 5.18 -1.36
N ARG A 34 10.49 5.76 -0.30
CA ARG A 34 9.86 5.87 1.02
C ARG A 34 8.53 6.63 0.95
N ILE A 35 8.53 7.78 0.28
CA ILE A 35 7.33 8.61 0.12
C ILE A 35 6.31 7.90 -0.77
N GLY A 36 6.73 7.28 -1.88
CA GLY A 36 5.85 6.54 -2.78
C GLY A 36 5.10 5.41 -2.06
N PHE A 37 5.81 4.56 -1.32
CA PHE A 37 5.18 3.49 -0.54
C PHE A 37 4.32 4.01 0.62
N ALA A 38 4.68 5.13 1.25
CA ALA A 38 3.83 5.78 2.25
C ALA A 38 2.52 6.32 1.67
N LEU A 39 2.56 6.91 0.48
CA LEU A 39 1.36 7.37 -0.21
C LEU A 39 0.47 6.19 -0.64
N ILE A 40 1.06 5.11 -1.13
CA ILE A 40 0.32 3.88 -1.47
C ILE A 40 -0.34 3.29 -0.22
N ALA A 41 0.40 3.11 0.87
CA ALA A 41 -0.14 2.59 2.12
C ALA A 41 -1.25 3.49 2.69
N ALA A 42 -1.07 4.81 2.68
CA ALA A 42 -2.08 5.77 3.08
C ALA A 42 -3.34 5.67 2.20
N GLY A 43 -3.18 5.51 0.89
CA GLY A 43 -4.28 5.30 -0.06
C GLY A 43 -5.04 4.00 0.23
N MET A 44 -4.33 2.88 0.42
CA MET A 44 -4.95 1.59 0.74
C MET A 44 -5.71 1.63 2.08
N VAL A 45 -5.17 2.31 3.10
CA VAL A 45 -5.89 2.49 4.38
C VAL A 45 -7.11 3.39 4.21
N TRP A 46 -7.02 4.45 3.39
CA TRP A 46 -8.17 5.28 3.06
C TRP A 46 -9.29 4.46 2.40
N GLU A 47 -8.95 3.63 1.41
CA GLU A 47 -9.90 2.74 0.73
C GLU A 47 -10.51 1.74 1.71
N LEU A 48 -9.69 1.08 2.54
CA LEU A 48 -10.15 0.15 3.56
C LEU A 48 -11.18 0.78 4.49
N VAL A 49 -10.92 2.00 4.99
CA VAL A 49 -11.88 2.68 5.86
C VAL A 49 -13.16 3.05 5.11
N ARG A 50 -13.06 3.48 3.85
CA ARG A 50 -14.23 3.78 3.01
C ARG A 50 -15.07 2.55 2.69
N LEU A 51 -14.47 1.37 2.63
CA LEU A 51 -15.18 0.10 2.47
C LEU A 51 -15.90 -0.32 3.76
N LEU A 52 -15.25 -0.16 4.91
CA LEU A 52 -15.81 -0.59 6.20
C LEU A 52 -16.85 0.39 6.76
N VAL A 53 -16.65 1.69 6.56
CA VAL A 53 -17.52 2.77 7.06
C VAL A 53 -17.68 3.86 5.99
N PRO A 54 -18.55 3.66 4.98
CA PRO A 54 -18.67 4.56 3.83
C PRO A 54 -19.01 6.01 4.18
N GLU A 55 -19.77 6.22 5.27
CA GLU A 55 -20.21 7.55 5.73
C GLU A 55 -19.11 8.36 6.42
N ALA A 56 -18.04 7.72 6.89
CA ALA A 56 -17.03 8.35 7.73
C ALA A 56 -15.86 8.93 6.91
N ARG A 57 -16.17 9.85 5.98
CA ARG A 57 -15.16 10.42 5.05
C ARG A 57 -14.02 11.17 5.77
N ARG A 58 -14.33 11.89 6.85
CA ARG A 58 -13.32 12.64 7.63
C ARG A 58 -12.38 11.70 8.40
N SER A 59 -12.91 10.65 9.02
CA SER A 59 -12.06 9.67 9.71
C SER A 59 -11.19 8.90 8.72
N ALA A 60 -11.70 8.56 7.52
CA ALA A 60 -10.90 7.92 6.49
C ALA A 60 -9.66 8.75 6.10
N LEU A 61 -9.80 10.07 5.96
CA LEU A 61 -8.66 10.95 5.68
C LEU A 61 -7.70 11.05 6.87
N ALA A 62 -8.22 11.16 8.10
CA ALA A 62 -7.39 11.21 9.30
C ALA A 62 -6.57 9.91 9.50
N MET A 63 -7.20 8.75 9.28
CA MET A 63 -6.59 7.43 9.43
C MET A 63 -5.57 7.15 8.32
N SER A 64 -5.88 7.58 7.10
CA SER A 64 -4.94 7.56 5.97
C SER A 64 -3.69 8.39 6.26
N GLY A 65 -3.88 9.63 6.72
CA GLY A 65 -2.78 10.50 7.13
C GLY A 65 -1.95 9.91 8.27
N ALA A 66 -2.61 9.34 9.28
CA ALA A 66 -1.94 8.68 10.39
C ALA A 66 -1.13 7.46 9.92
N ALA A 67 -1.66 6.63 9.01
CA ALA A 67 -0.97 5.48 8.46
C ALA A 67 0.26 5.89 7.63
N GLY A 68 0.12 6.88 6.75
CA GLY A 68 1.24 7.42 5.97
C GLY A 68 2.32 8.04 6.84
N ALA A 69 1.93 8.86 7.83
CA ALA A 69 2.86 9.48 8.78
C ALA A 69 3.58 8.45 9.65
N ALA A 70 2.87 7.43 10.12
CA ALA A 70 3.45 6.33 10.87
C ALA A 70 4.45 5.54 10.05
N LEU A 71 4.14 5.23 8.78
CA LEU A 71 5.07 4.53 7.90
C LEU A 71 6.31 5.38 7.63
N ILE A 72 6.15 6.67 7.31
CA ILE A 72 7.28 7.59 7.13
C ILE A 72 8.12 7.62 8.39
N GLY A 73 7.52 7.85 9.57
CA GLY A 73 8.24 7.85 10.82
C GLY A 73 9.01 6.55 11.04
N ALA A 74 8.38 5.40 10.78
CA ALA A 74 9.02 4.09 10.92
C ALA A 74 10.22 3.89 9.97
N LEU A 75 10.18 4.49 8.78
CA LEU A 75 11.27 4.43 7.79
C LEU A 75 12.46 5.37 8.10
N TYR A 76 12.29 6.36 8.99
CA TYR A 76 13.38 7.27 9.40
C TYR A 76 13.84 7.07 10.84
N LEU A 77 13.07 6.35 11.66
CA LEU A 77 13.41 6.08 13.06
C LEU A 77 14.14 4.73 13.21
N PRO A 78 14.84 4.53 14.35
CA PRO A 78 15.43 3.24 14.69
C PRO A 78 14.39 2.11 14.70
N VAL A 79 14.81 0.89 14.30
CA VAL A 79 13.91 -0.26 14.12
C VAL A 79 13.10 -0.61 15.37
N LEU A 80 13.66 -0.35 16.56
CA LEU A 80 12.99 -0.61 17.84
C LEU A 80 11.73 0.26 18.02
N LEU A 81 11.73 1.47 17.46
CA LEU A 81 10.58 2.39 17.46
C LEU A 81 9.67 2.19 16.25
N ALA A 82 10.17 1.55 15.18
CA ALA A 82 9.39 1.31 13.96
C ALA A 82 8.19 0.39 14.22
N LEU A 83 8.40 -0.77 14.87
CA LEU A 83 7.31 -1.75 15.08
C LEU A 83 6.09 -1.19 15.84
N PRO A 84 6.24 -0.54 17.01
CA PRO A 84 5.11 0.09 17.69
C PRO A 84 4.42 1.15 16.83
N LEU A 85 5.21 1.93 16.10
CA LEU A 85 4.71 3.01 15.26
C LEU A 85 3.90 2.48 14.07
N LEU A 86 4.33 1.38 13.43
CA LEU A 86 3.62 0.72 12.35
C LEU A 86 2.25 0.17 12.79
N LEU A 87 2.13 -0.26 14.05
CA LEU A 87 0.88 -0.77 14.62
C LEU A 87 -0.04 0.32 15.18
N ALA A 88 0.50 1.51 15.48
CA ALA A 88 -0.26 2.60 16.08
C ALA A 88 -1.51 3.02 15.25
N PRO A 89 -1.47 3.14 13.91
CA PRO A 89 -2.65 3.47 13.10
C PRO A 89 -3.72 2.37 13.14
N ALA A 90 -3.29 1.10 13.21
CA ALA A 90 -4.21 -0.03 13.34
C ALA A 90 -4.93 0.04 14.69
N MET A 91 -4.23 0.38 15.79
CA MET A 91 -4.85 0.53 17.10
C MET A 91 -5.72 1.79 17.22
N ALA A 92 -5.24 2.93 16.73
CA ALA A 92 -5.94 4.22 16.82
C ALA A 92 -7.29 4.20 16.10
N GLY A 93 -7.40 3.47 14.99
CA GLY A 93 -8.62 3.37 14.22
C GLY A 93 -9.75 2.56 14.86
N ILE A 94 -9.48 1.78 15.91
CA ILE A 94 -10.50 0.98 16.62
C ILE A 94 -11.64 1.88 17.13
N ALA A 95 -11.31 3.09 17.59
CA ALA A 95 -12.28 4.03 18.14
C ALA A 95 -13.26 4.57 17.08
N TRP A 96 -12.86 4.59 15.81
CA TRP A 96 -13.64 5.17 14.71
C TRP A 96 -14.31 4.12 13.81
N VAL A 97 -14.04 2.83 14.05
CA VAL A 97 -14.62 1.71 13.32
C VAL A 97 -15.57 0.93 14.25
N PRO A 98 -16.88 1.23 14.22
CA PRO A 98 -17.84 0.60 15.14
C PRO A 98 -18.12 -0.86 14.81
N ARG A 99 -17.95 -1.29 13.55
CA ARG A 99 -18.20 -2.66 13.06
C ARG A 99 -16.97 -3.17 12.30
N HIS A 100 -16.73 -4.49 12.30
CA HIS A 100 -15.61 -5.12 11.58
C HIS A 100 -14.21 -4.69 12.05
N ARG A 101 -14.04 -4.42 13.36
CA ARG A 101 -12.77 -4.00 13.96
C ARG A 101 -11.61 -4.95 13.67
N VAL A 102 -11.87 -6.24 13.67
CA VAL A 102 -10.85 -7.27 13.38
C VAL A 102 -10.32 -7.10 11.95
N LEU A 103 -11.21 -6.91 10.96
CA LEU A 103 -10.81 -6.67 9.57
C LEU A 103 -10.01 -5.38 9.44
N TYR A 104 -10.46 -4.30 10.07
CA TYR A 104 -9.72 -3.04 10.07
C TYR A 104 -8.30 -3.23 10.63
N LEU A 105 -8.19 -3.84 11.80
CA LEU A 105 -6.92 -4.08 12.48
C LEU A 105 -5.97 -4.93 11.64
N SER A 106 -6.45 -6.10 11.18
CA SER A 106 -5.61 -7.05 10.45
C SER A 106 -5.13 -6.47 9.12
N PHE A 107 -6.03 -5.89 8.33
CA PHE A 107 -5.66 -5.34 7.02
C PHE A 107 -4.80 -4.09 7.14
N THR A 108 -5.08 -3.19 8.08
CA THR A 108 -4.23 -2.01 8.30
C THR A 108 -2.81 -2.42 8.70
N ALA A 109 -2.68 -3.38 9.62
CA ALA A 109 -1.37 -3.91 10.01
C ALA A 109 -0.66 -4.56 8.82
N MET A 110 -1.33 -5.42 8.05
CA MET A 110 -0.74 -6.07 6.86
C MET A 110 -0.28 -5.06 5.81
N ILE A 111 -1.10 -4.04 5.50
CA ILE A 111 -0.77 -2.99 4.53
C ILE A 111 0.50 -2.25 4.96
N ILE A 112 0.55 -1.78 6.20
CA ILE A 112 1.66 -0.95 6.70
C ILE A 112 2.94 -1.78 6.81
N VAL A 113 2.84 -3.02 7.32
CA VAL A 113 3.99 -3.94 7.42
C VAL A 113 4.51 -4.34 6.04
N ALA A 114 3.62 -4.62 5.08
CA ALA A 114 4.02 -4.93 3.71
C ALA A 114 4.73 -3.75 3.05
N ALA A 115 4.18 -2.53 3.17
CA ALA A 115 4.80 -1.33 2.62
C ALA A 115 6.16 -1.04 3.25
N PHE A 116 6.30 -1.19 4.57
CA PHE A 116 7.59 -1.11 5.26
C PHE A 116 8.58 -2.17 4.75
N GLY A 117 8.13 -3.42 4.67
CA GLY A 117 8.94 -4.55 4.21
C GLY A 117 9.44 -4.37 2.78
N MET A 118 8.63 -3.82 1.87
CA MET A 118 9.03 -3.53 0.49
C MET A 118 10.14 -2.48 0.40
N VAL A 119 10.04 -1.41 1.20
CA VAL A 119 11.08 -0.39 1.27
C VAL A 119 12.37 -0.97 1.88
N GLN A 120 12.24 -1.69 3.00
CA GLN A 120 13.40 -2.34 3.65
C GLN A 120 14.08 -3.36 2.75
N LEU A 121 13.30 -4.18 2.03
CA LEU A 121 13.83 -5.16 1.06
C LEU A 121 14.68 -4.45 0.02
N ARG A 122 14.20 -3.32 -0.50
CA ARG A 122 14.94 -2.54 -1.47
C ARG A 122 16.20 -1.90 -0.88
N GLU A 123 16.14 -1.35 0.31
CA GLU A 123 17.28 -0.66 0.91
C GLU A 123 18.38 -1.61 1.36
N VAL A 124 18.00 -2.80 1.84
CA VAL A 124 18.96 -3.80 2.37
C VAL A 124 19.43 -4.75 1.29
N SER A 125 18.52 -5.29 0.47
CA SER A 125 18.84 -6.31 -0.53
C SER A 125 19.05 -5.73 -1.94
N GLY A 126 18.67 -4.48 -2.16
CA GLY A 126 18.84 -3.79 -3.44
C GLY A 126 17.71 -4.03 -4.43
N MET A 127 17.87 -3.42 -5.61
CA MET A 127 16.86 -3.38 -6.68
C MET A 127 16.46 -4.77 -7.18
N GLY A 128 17.45 -5.63 -7.45
CA GLY A 128 17.23 -6.91 -8.10
C GLY A 128 16.27 -7.81 -7.31
N TRP A 129 16.43 -7.86 -5.99
CA TRP A 129 15.56 -8.63 -5.10
C TRP A 129 14.13 -8.08 -5.03
N LEU A 130 13.97 -6.75 -4.97
CA LEU A 130 12.64 -6.15 -5.00
C LEU A 130 11.93 -6.44 -6.32
N LEU A 131 12.60 -6.25 -7.46
CA LEU A 131 12.02 -6.53 -8.77
C LEU A 131 11.69 -8.02 -8.94
N TRP A 132 12.56 -8.90 -8.47
CA TRP A 132 12.29 -10.34 -8.47
C TRP A 132 11.01 -10.65 -7.70
N LEU A 133 10.84 -10.11 -6.48
CA LEU A 133 9.63 -10.32 -5.69
C LEU A 133 8.38 -9.78 -6.40
N VAL A 134 8.45 -8.58 -6.99
CA VAL A 134 7.36 -8.00 -7.78
C VAL A 134 6.99 -8.90 -8.96
N LEU A 135 7.98 -9.39 -9.70
CA LEU A 135 7.76 -10.28 -10.85
C LEU A 135 7.13 -11.62 -10.42
N VAL A 136 7.56 -12.18 -9.29
CA VAL A 136 6.93 -13.39 -8.72
C VAL A 136 5.46 -13.13 -8.41
N VAL A 137 5.13 -12.03 -7.74
CA VAL A 137 3.74 -11.66 -7.42
C VAL A 137 2.90 -11.49 -8.69
N VAL A 138 3.41 -10.76 -9.69
CA VAL A 138 2.74 -10.58 -10.98
C VAL A 138 2.53 -11.91 -11.69
N ALA A 139 3.54 -12.77 -11.73
CA ALA A 139 3.43 -14.08 -12.36
C ALA A 139 2.38 -14.96 -11.66
N THR A 140 2.32 -14.94 -10.32
CA THR A 140 1.32 -15.70 -9.56
C THR A 140 -0.09 -15.16 -9.74
N ASP A 141 -0.27 -13.85 -9.87
CA ASP A 141 -1.57 -13.23 -10.11
C ASP A 141 -2.09 -13.58 -11.51
N VAL A 142 -1.24 -13.44 -12.53
CA VAL A 142 -1.56 -13.80 -13.92
C VAL A 142 -1.84 -15.30 -14.06
N ALA A 143 -1.02 -16.16 -13.46
CA ALA A 143 -1.23 -17.61 -13.48
C ALA A 143 -2.57 -18.01 -12.84
N GLY A 144 -3.00 -17.30 -11.79
CA GLY A 144 -4.29 -17.52 -11.14
C GLY A 144 -5.50 -17.26 -12.04
N TYR A 145 -5.38 -16.39 -13.07
CA TYR A 145 -6.46 -16.18 -14.06
C TYR A 145 -6.61 -17.34 -15.06
N PHE A 146 -5.58 -18.17 -15.22
CA PHE A 146 -5.58 -19.28 -16.18
C PHE A 146 -5.90 -20.64 -15.56
N ALA A 147 -6.02 -20.71 -14.23
CA ALA A 147 -6.40 -21.92 -13.48
C ALA A 147 -7.92 -22.02 -13.32
#